data_AF-A0A7V9FGW0-F1
#
_entry.id   AF-A0A7V9FGW0-F1
#
_cell.length_a   1.000
_cell.length_b   1.000
_cell.length_c   1.000
_cell.angle_alpha   90.00
_cell.angle_beta   90.00
_cell.angle_gamma   90.00
#
_symmetry.space_group_name_H-M   'P 1'
#
loop_
_entity.id
_entity.type
_entity.pdbx_description
1 polymer ?
#
loop_
_entity_poly.entity_id
_entity_poly.type
_entity_poly.pdbx_seq_one_letter_code
_entity_poly.pdbx_strand_id
1 'polypeptide(L)'
;MSLLDLVGGLMEARIRFIIAGGVAGTVHGSRRVTDDLDILYDLEARNQRALAELLAAWHAYPRDIPAGLPFIMDAQTLRVAEVLTLTTDKGLLDVFARMKGVGTYTDALPGATRI
;
A
#
# COMPACT_ATOMS: atom_id res chain seq x y z
N MET A 1 -10.78 9.80 -7.72
CA MET A 1 -9.49 9.09 -7.82
C MET A 1 -8.40 10.10 -7.54
N SER A 2 -8.00 10.16 -6.28
CA SER A 2 -6.95 11.04 -5.78
C SER A 2 -6.13 10.31 -4.73
N LEU A 3 -4.91 10.78 -4.47
CA LEU A 3 -4.09 10.28 -3.36
C LEU A 3 -4.84 10.37 -2.01
N LEU A 4 -5.67 11.40 -1.84
CA LEU A 4 -6.49 11.59 -0.65
C LEU A 4 -7.58 10.51 -0.53
N ASP A 5 -8.17 10.06 -1.64
CA ASP A 5 -9.15 8.97 -1.64
C ASP A 5 -8.50 7.66 -1.17
N LEU A 6 -7.26 7.38 -1.61
CA LEU A 6 -6.50 6.21 -1.19
C LEU A 6 -6.18 6.25 0.31
N VAL A 7 -5.59 7.36 0.78
CA VAL A 7 -5.24 7.52 2.21
C VAL A 7 -6.49 7.49 3.09
N GLY A 8 -7.53 8.23 2.71
CA GLY A 8 -8.80 8.27 3.43
C GLY A 8 -9.42 6.88 3.57
N GLY A 9 -9.46 6.12 2.48
CA GLY A 9 -10.00 4.76 2.52
C GLY A 9 -9.18 3.76 3.34
N LEU A 10 -7.84 3.86 3.31
CA LEU A 10 -6.97 3.07 4.20
C LEU A 10 -7.23 3.41 5.68
N MET A 11 -7.43 4.70 6.00
CA MET A 11 -7.74 5.16 7.35
C MET A 11 -9.12 4.72 7.82
N GLU A 12 -10.15 4.84 6.97
CA GLU A 12 -11.51 4.39 7.25
C GLU A 12 -11.57 2.89 7.55
N ALA A 13 -10.84 2.10 6.77
CA ALA A 13 -10.68 0.65 7.00
C ALA A 13 -9.74 0.30 8.17
N ARG A 14 -9.17 1.31 8.86
CA ARG A 14 -8.25 1.18 10.00
C ARG A 14 -7.02 0.32 9.70
N ILE A 15 -6.51 0.43 8.48
CA ILE A 15 -5.27 -0.23 8.11
C ILE A 15 -4.12 0.44 8.87
N ARG A 16 -3.23 -0.37 9.43
CA ARG A 16 -1.95 0.06 10.00
C ARG A 16 -0.90 0.02 8.91
N PHE A 17 -0.45 1.21 8.52
CA PHE A 17 0.53 1.40 7.46
C PHE A 17 1.39 2.64 7.72
N ILE A 18 2.52 2.70 7.04
CA ILE A 18 3.39 3.87 6.95
C ILE A 18 3.41 4.29 5.48
N ILE A 19 3.17 5.57 5.20
CA ILE A 19 3.36 6.14 3.87
C ILE A 19 4.86 6.20 3.58
N ALA A 20 5.25 5.75 2.41
CA ALA A 20 6.63 5.69 1.96
C ALA A 20 6.80 6.40 0.61
N GLY A 21 7.97 6.21 -0.01
CA GLY A 21 8.22 6.64 -1.39
C GLY A 21 8.11 8.14 -1.62
N GLY A 22 7.61 8.52 -2.80
CA GLY A 22 7.59 9.91 -3.26
C GLY A 22 6.70 10.83 -2.42
N VAL A 23 5.55 10.32 -1.96
CA VAL A 23 4.63 11.05 -1.07
C VAL A 23 5.29 11.36 0.26
N ALA A 24 5.92 10.37 0.91
CA ALA A 24 6.66 10.59 2.15
C ALA A 24 7.81 11.58 1.94
N GLY A 25 8.55 11.45 0.83
CA GLY A 25 9.59 12.40 0.46
C GLY A 25 9.07 13.82 0.33
N THR A 26 7.91 14.01 -0.29
CA THR A 26 7.26 15.33 -0.48
C THR A 26 6.90 15.96 0.87
N VAL A 27 6.34 15.17 1.80
CA VAL A 27 6.07 15.62 3.18
C VAL A 27 7.35 16.08 3.87
N HIS A 28 8.49 15.44 3.59
CA HIS A 28 9.81 15.83 4.08
C HIS A 28 10.53 16.90 3.23
N GLY A 29 9.83 17.57 2.31
CA GLY A 29 10.36 18.70 1.54
C GLY A 29 11.07 18.34 0.23
N SER A 30 11.01 17.07 -0.20
CA SER A 30 11.44 16.69 -1.54
C SER A 30 10.57 17.35 -2.61
N ARG A 31 11.18 17.68 -3.74
CA ARG A 31 10.49 18.24 -4.92
C ARG A 31 10.10 17.17 -5.95
N ARG A 32 10.37 15.90 -5.66
CA ARG A 32 10.03 14.78 -6.55
C ARG A 32 8.57 14.42 -6.38
N VAL A 33 7.79 14.61 -7.45
CA VAL A 33 6.38 14.23 -7.51
C VAL A 33 6.26 12.79 -8.03
N THR A 34 5.37 12.02 -7.42
CA THR A 34 4.96 10.68 -7.89
C THR A 34 3.44 10.62 -7.90
N ASP A 35 2.88 9.81 -8.81
CA ASP A 35 1.42 9.69 -8.99
C ASP A 35 0.81 8.51 -8.22
N ASP A 36 1.66 7.69 -7.61
CA ASP A 36 1.33 6.53 -6.79
C ASP A 36 1.52 6.78 -5.29
N LEU A 37 0.78 6.01 -4.51
CA LEU A 37 0.96 5.91 -3.06
C LEU A 37 1.74 4.63 -2.74
N ASP A 38 2.88 4.75 -2.09
CA ASP A 38 3.61 3.62 -1.52
C ASP A 38 3.24 3.44 -0.04
N ILE A 39 2.90 2.22 0.37
CA ILE A 39 2.66 1.90 1.79
C ILE A 39 3.46 0.68 2.26
N LEU A 40 4.05 0.79 3.45
CA LEU A 40 4.56 -0.34 4.21
C LEU A 40 3.51 -0.72 5.26
N TYR A 41 2.89 -1.90 5.14
CA TYR A 41 1.78 -2.31 6.01
C TYR A 41 2.22 -3.24 7.13
N ASP A 42 1.48 -3.22 8.25
CA ASP A 42 1.73 -4.13 9.37
C ASP A 42 1.34 -5.58 9.01
N LEU A 43 2.23 -6.52 9.29
CA LEU A 43 2.08 -7.94 8.96
C LEU A 43 1.22 -8.72 9.97
N GLU A 44 0.59 -8.08 10.93
CA GLU A 44 -0.41 -8.74 11.76
C GLU A 44 -1.59 -9.23 10.92
N ALA A 45 -2.08 -10.44 11.22
CA ALA A 45 -3.00 -11.17 10.36
C ALA A 45 -4.34 -10.46 10.13
N ARG A 46 -4.89 -9.74 11.13
CA ARG A 46 -6.13 -8.97 10.97
C ARG A 46 -5.90 -7.76 10.06
N ASN A 47 -4.76 -7.09 10.19
CA ASN A 47 -4.39 -5.98 9.32
C ASN A 47 -4.28 -6.43 7.86
N GLN A 48 -3.58 -7.54 7.61
CA GLN A 48 -3.46 -8.11 6.26
C GLN A 48 -4.81 -8.49 5.67
N ARG A 49 -5.69 -9.09 6.48
CA ARG A 49 -7.03 -9.46 6.03
C ARG A 49 -7.87 -8.24 5.66
N ALA A 50 -7.89 -7.21 6.51
CA ALA A 50 -8.60 -5.97 6.24
C ALA A 50 -8.06 -5.27 4.99
N LEU A 51 -6.74 -5.23 4.82
CA LEU A 51 -6.11 -4.65 3.63
C LEU A 51 -6.51 -5.41 2.37
N ALA A 52 -6.46 -6.75 2.38
CA ALA A 52 -6.88 -7.56 1.25
C ALA A 52 -8.36 -7.34 0.88
N GLU A 53 -9.25 -7.30 1.87
CA GLU A 53 -10.68 -7.03 1.66
C GLU A 53 -10.91 -5.65 1.02
N LEU A 54 -10.17 -4.62 1.49
CA LEU A 54 -10.22 -3.28 0.92
C LEU A 54 -9.69 -3.25 -0.53
N LEU A 55 -8.53 -3.85 -0.78
CA LEU A 55 -7.92 -3.91 -2.11
C LEU A 55 -8.83 -4.64 -3.11
N ALA A 56 -9.46 -5.74 -2.69
CA ALA A 56 -10.45 -6.44 -3.50
C ALA A 56 -11.66 -5.56 -3.82
N ALA A 57 -12.17 -4.81 -2.83
CA ALA A 57 -13.27 -3.86 -3.02
C ALA A 57 -12.90 -2.67 -3.94
N TRP A 58 -11.62 -2.35 -4.08
CA TRP A 58 -11.12 -1.36 -5.05
C TRP A 58 -10.70 -1.97 -6.39
N HIS A 59 -11.07 -3.23 -6.63
CA HIS A 59 -10.71 -3.97 -7.85
C HIS A 59 -9.21 -3.94 -8.12
N ALA A 60 -8.39 -4.03 -7.07
CA ALA A 60 -6.94 -3.97 -7.20
C ALA A 60 -6.41 -5.08 -8.12
N TYR A 61 -5.60 -4.69 -9.09
CA TYR A 61 -5.03 -5.57 -10.10
C TYR A 61 -3.54 -5.26 -10.29
N PRO A 62 -2.66 -6.26 -10.50
CA PRO A 62 -1.25 -6.02 -10.73
C PRO A 62 -1.01 -5.07 -11.92
N ARG A 63 -0.17 -4.07 -11.70
CA ARG A 63 0.19 -3.09 -12.74
C ARG A 63 0.91 -3.78 -13.90
N ASP A 64 0.69 -3.29 -15.10
CA ASP A 64 1.31 -3.78 -16.35
C ASP A 64 1.02 -5.24 -16.73
N ILE A 65 0.03 -5.86 -16.06
CA ILE A 65 -0.49 -7.18 -16.43
C ILE A 65 -1.73 -7.01 -17.32
N PRO A 66 -1.86 -7.78 -18.42
CA PRO A 66 -3.06 -7.74 -19.26
C PRO A 66 -4.34 -7.98 -18.46
N ALA A 67 -5.30 -7.08 -18.61
CA ALA A 67 -6.58 -7.19 -17.92
C ALA A 67 -7.33 -8.49 -18.29
N GLY A 68 -8.05 -9.04 -17.32
CA GLY A 68 -8.89 -10.23 -17.51
C GLY A 68 -8.18 -11.56 -17.28
N LEU A 69 -6.88 -11.57 -16.95
CA LEU A 69 -6.26 -12.78 -16.42
C LEU A 69 -6.76 -13.06 -14.99
N PRO A 70 -6.97 -14.34 -14.62
CA PRO A 70 -7.37 -14.69 -13.27
C PRO A 70 -6.39 -14.14 -12.23
N PHE A 71 -6.90 -13.29 -11.35
CA PHE A 71 -6.16 -12.75 -10.23
C PHE A 71 -7.09 -12.67 -9.03
N ILE A 72 -6.63 -13.18 -7.90
CA ILE A 72 -7.37 -13.17 -6.64
C ILE A 72 -6.61 -12.26 -5.68
N MET A 73 -7.18 -11.08 -5.42
CA MET A 73 -6.71 -10.22 -4.36
C MET A 73 -7.29 -10.71 -3.03
N ASP A 74 -6.49 -11.43 -2.26
CA ASP A 74 -6.86 -11.92 -0.94
C ASP A 74 -5.67 -11.86 0.03
N ALA A 75 -5.93 -12.24 1.29
CA ALA A 75 -4.91 -12.22 2.32
C ALA A 75 -3.79 -13.23 2.06
N GLN A 76 -4.01 -14.29 1.27
CA GLN A 76 -2.95 -15.23 0.89
C GLN A 76 -2.00 -14.58 -0.10
N THR A 77 -2.52 -13.87 -1.10
CA THR A 77 -1.73 -13.06 -2.05
C THR A 77 -0.83 -12.07 -1.32
N LEU A 78 -1.35 -11.34 -0.31
CA LEU A 78 -0.55 -10.44 0.52
C LEU A 78 0.49 -11.13 1.42
N ARG A 79 0.28 -12.40 1.79
CA ARG A 79 1.25 -13.14 2.62
C ARG A 79 2.46 -13.63 1.84
N VAL A 80 2.27 -13.95 0.55
CA VAL A 80 3.31 -14.56 -0.28
C VAL A 80 4.09 -13.52 -1.09
N ALA A 81 3.49 -12.38 -1.38
CA ALA A 81 4.14 -11.29 -2.09
C ALA A 81 4.81 -10.33 -1.11
N GLU A 82 6.10 -10.06 -1.29
CA GLU A 82 6.79 -9.01 -0.51
C GLU A 82 6.41 -7.59 -0.97
N VAL A 83 6.08 -7.45 -2.26
CA VAL A 83 5.67 -6.21 -2.90
C VAL A 83 4.60 -6.51 -3.95
N LEU A 84 3.58 -5.66 -4.03
CA LEU A 84 2.62 -5.65 -5.12
C LEU A 84 2.43 -4.21 -5.59
N THR A 85 2.66 -3.99 -6.88
CA THR A 85 2.33 -2.74 -7.56
C THR A 85 0.95 -2.87 -8.18
N LEU A 86 0.02 -2.01 -7.78
CA LEU A 86 -1.40 -2.19 -8.09
C LEU A 86 -1.97 -0.98 -8.82
N THR A 87 -2.86 -1.28 -9.76
CA THR A 87 -3.85 -0.35 -10.27
C THR A 87 -5.15 -0.64 -9.53
N THR A 88 -5.83 0.40 -9.04
CA THR A 88 -7.10 0.30 -8.32
C THR A 88 -8.08 1.35 -8.83
N ASP A 89 -9.36 1.19 -8.50
CA ASP A 89 -10.41 2.19 -8.75
C ASP A 89 -10.20 3.52 -8.00
N LYS A 90 -9.21 3.61 -7.10
CA LYS A 90 -8.90 4.82 -6.34
C LYS A 90 -7.62 5.52 -6.81
N GLY A 91 -6.76 4.80 -7.55
CA GLY A 91 -5.47 5.28 -8.02
C GLY A 91 -4.41 4.18 -8.03
N LEU A 92 -3.16 4.58 -8.25
CA LEU A 92 -2.00 3.70 -8.20
C LEU A 92 -1.55 3.51 -6.75
N LEU A 93 -1.40 2.26 -6.33
CA LEU A 93 -1.05 1.89 -4.96
C LEU A 93 -0.02 0.76 -4.97
N ASP A 94 1.08 0.98 -4.27
CA ASP A 94 2.12 -0.02 -4.07
C ASP A 94 2.12 -0.45 -2.60
N VAL A 95 1.94 -1.75 -2.35
CA VAL A 95 1.89 -2.30 -0.99
C VAL A 95 3.12 -3.16 -0.74
N PHE A 96 3.80 -2.89 0.37
CA PHE A 96 5.03 -3.55 0.77
C PHE A 96 4.84 -4.26 2.11
N ALA A 97 5.18 -5.54 2.15
CA ALA A 97 5.37 -6.29 3.39
C ALA A 97 6.72 -5.95 4.04
N ARG A 98 7.72 -5.68 3.18
CA ARG A 98 9.09 -5.36 3.56
C ARG A 98 9.73 -4.47 2.49
N MET A 99 10.52 -3.49 2.91
CA MET A 99 11.34 -2.65 2.04
C MET A 99 12.82 -2.93 2.24
N LYS A 100 13.57 -3.07 1.13
CA LYS A 100 15.02 -3.28 1.18
C LYS A 100 15.71 -2.09 1.86
N GLY A 101 16.55 -2.37 2.85
CA GLY A 101 17.28 -1.35 3.61
C GLY A 101 16.49 -0.68 4.73
N VAL A 102 15.17 -0.92 4.82
CA VAL A 102 14.31 -0.39 5.89
C VAL A 102 13.80 -1.53 6.79
N GLY A 103 13.32 -2.63 6.18
CA GLY A 103 12.71 -3.74 6.90
C GLY A 103 11.19 -3.74 6.80
N THR A 104 10.53 -4.27 7.83
CA THR A 104 9.08 -4.38 7.97
C THR A 104 8.47 -3.13 8.60
N TYR A 105 7.15 -3.05 8.67
CA TYR A 105 6.44 -1.99 9.40
C TYR A 105 6.99 -1.78 10.81
N THR A 106 7.25 -2.86 11.56
CA THR A 106 7.77 -2.79 12.93
C THR A 106 9.18 -2.21 12.98
N ASP A 107 10.02 -2.51 11.99
CA ASP A 107 11.38 -1.99 11.90
C ASP A 107 11.39 -0.49 11.57
N ALA A 108 10.45 -0.05 10.73
CA ALA A 108 10.32 1.33 10.28
C ALA A 108 9.63 2.25 11.31
N LEU A 109 8.71 1.70 12.11
CA LEU A 109 7.84 2.47 13.01
C LEU A 109 8.59 3.43 13.96
N PRO A 110 9.73 3.07 14.59
CA PRO A 110 10.48 3.98 15.45
C PRO A 110 10.98 5.26 14.76
N GLY A 111 11.20 5.22 13.44
CA GLY A 111 11.65 6.35 12.63
C GLY A 111 10.51 7.07 11.90
N ALA A 112 9.27 6.60 12.02
CA ALA A 112 8.14 7.18 11.30
C ALA A 112 7.65 8.48 11.95
N THR A 113 7.21 9.44 11.12
CA THR A 113 6.55 10.66 11.58
C THR A 113 5.04 10.47 11.50
N ARG A 114 4.34 10.76 12.61
CA ARG A 114 2.87 10.79 12.62
C ARG A 114 2.40 12.13 12.06
N ILE A 115 1.60 12.07 10.99
CA ILE A 115 0.95 13.22 10.35
C ILE A 115 -0.56 13.19 10.57
#